data_AF-A0A8T6S346-F1
#
_entry.id   AF-A0A8T6S346-F1
#
_cell.length_a   1.000
_cell.length_b   1.000
_cell.length_c   1.000
_cell.angle_alpha   90.00
_cell.angle_beta   90.00
_cell.angle_gamma   90.00
#
_symmetry.space_group_name_H-M   'P 1'
#
loop_
_entity.id
_entity.type
_entity.pdbx_description
1 polymer ?
#
loop_
_entity_poly.entity_id
_entity_poly.type
_entity_poly.pdbx_seq_one_letter_code
_entity_poly.pdbx_strand_id
1 'polypeptide(L)' 'MPASQPSNIAIHPEDGDTVVTSGNVAHYPHITRDGGRTWELLMSETTMGDELAYDPHNPDHMILVSERTILYESW' A
#
# COMPACT_ATOMS: atom_id res chain seq x y z
N MET A 1 13.57 19.25 10.48
CA MET A 1 13.06 17.87 10.64
C MET A 1 12.57 17.44 9.27
N PRO A 2 12.92 16.27 8.70
CA PRO A 2 12.15 15.79 7.57
C PRO A 2 10.73 15.54 8.09
N ALA A 3 9.74 16.22 7.51
CA ALA A 3 8.35 15.90 7.78
C ALA A 3 8.07 14.55 7.09
N SER A 4 7.62 13.54 7.84
CA SER A 4 7.07 12.35 7.20
C SER A 4 5.85 12.78 6.39
N GLN A 5 5.81 12.44 5.11
CA GLN A 5 4.57 12.56 4.35
C GLN A 5 3.48 11.68 5.01
N PRO A 6 2.19 12.03 4.89
CA PRO A 6 1.12 11.19 5.41
C PRO A 6 1.21 9.78 4.82
N SER A 7 0.94 8.76 5.64
CA SER A 7 0.86 7.38 5.16
C SER A 7 -0.19 7.26 4.06
N ASN A 8 0.13 6.53 3.00
CA ASN A 8 -0.85 6.20 1.98
C ASN A 8 -1.77 5.12 2.51
N ILE A 9 -3.06 5.25 2.19
CA ILE A 9 -4.10 4.29 2.55
C ILE A 9 -4.92 4.05 1.28
N ALA A 10 -4.92 2.81 0.80
CA ALA A 10 -5.78 2.37 -0.29
C ALA A 10 -6.80 1.37 0.25
N ILE A 11 -8.07 1.60 -0.04
CA ILE A 11 -9.18 0.71 0.34
C ILE A 11 -9.58 -0.05 -0.92
N HIS A 12 -9.77 -1.36 -0.81
CA HIS A 12 -10.20 -2.17 -1.94
C HIS A 12 -11.58 -1.68 -2.44
N PRO A 13 -11.77 -1.51 -3.76
CA PRO A 13 -12.94 -0.81 -4.29
C PRO A 13 -14.26 -1.57 -4.11
N GLU A 14 -14.21 -2.88 -3.94
CA GLU A 14 -15.40 -3.75 -3.78
C GLU A 14 -15.51 -4.39 -2.38
N ASP A 15 -14.51 -4.20 -1.52
CA ASP A 15 -14.44 -4.80 -0.18
C ASP A 15 -13.85 -3.81 0.83
N GLY A 16 -14.70 -3.26 1.70
CA GLY A 16 -14.27 -2.28 2.70
C GLY A 16 -13.41 -2.85 3.82
N ASP A 17 -13.35 -4.18 3.99
CA ASP A 17 -12.51 -4.82 5.02
C ASP A 17 -11.05 -4.99 4.56
N THR A 18 -10.80 -4.89 3.25
CA THR A 18 -9.45 -4.97 2.67
C THR A 18 -8.84 -3.58 2.50
N VAL A 19 -7.77 -3.29 3.26
CA VAL A 19 -7.08 -2.00 3.23
C VAL A 19 -5.57 -2.22 3.22
N VAL A 20 -4.87 -1.46 2.39
CA VAL A 20 -3.40 -1.46 2.31
C VAL A 20 -2.87 -0.11 2.76
N THR A 21 -1.80 -0.14 3.53
CA THR A 21 -1.04 1.04 3.93
C THR A 21 0.37 0.98 3.37
N SER A 22 0.91 2.14 2.99
CA SER A 22 2.32 2.31 2.64
C SER A 22 2.82 3.67 3.11
N GLY A 23 4.09 3.99 2.87
CA GLY A 23 4.61 5.32 3.19
C GLY A 23 6.00 5.58 2.67
N ASN A 24 6.40 6.84 2.85
CA ASN A 24 7.56 7.48 2.26
C ASN A 24 8.92 6.92 2.72
N VAL A 25 9.28 7.00 4.02
CA VAL A 25 10.53 6.41 4.53
C VAL A 25 10.28 5.53 5.74
N ALA A 26 10.94 4.36 5.74
CA ALA A 26 10.95 3.40 6.85
C ALA A 26 9.55 2.86 7.21
N HIS A 27 8.65 2.76 6.23
CA HIS A 27 7.33 2.17 6.37
C HIS A 27 7.14 1.02 5.40
N TYR A 28 7.18 -0.21 5.91
CA TYR A 28 6.81 -1.37 5.10
C TYR A 28 5.33 -1.32 4.75
N PRO A 29 4.94 -1.73 3.53
CA PRO A 29 3.53 -1.88 3.20
C PRO A 29 2.87 -2.98 4.03
N HIS A 30 1.70 -2.69 4.59
CA HIS A 30 0.90 -3.66 5.35
C HIS A 30 -0.52 -3.72 4.82
N ILE A 31 -1.13 -4.90 4.94
CA ILE A 31 -2.51 -5.17 4.51
C ILE A 31 -3.33 -5.68 5.69
N THR A 32 -4.58 -5.22 5.77
CA THR A 32 -5.64 -5.85 6.56
C THR A 32 -6.67 -6.43 5.61
N ARG A 33 -7.35 -7.50 6.04
CA ARG A 33 -8.48 -8.14 5.35
C ARG A 33 -9.68 -8.29 6.30
N ASP A 34 -9.66 -7.56 7.41
CA ASP A 34 -10.65 -7.63 8.47
C ASP A 34 -11.00 -6.25 9.02
N GLY A 35 -10.94 -5.22 8.17
CA GLY A 35 -11.32 -3.85 8.53
C GLY A 35 -10.37 -3.21 9.55
N GLY A 36 -9.11 -3.64 9.59
CA GLY A 36 -8.06 -3.08 10.44
C GLY A 36 -7.96 -3.71 11.84
N ARG A 37 -8.61 -4.85 12.09
CA ARG A 37 -8.47 -5.58 13.37
C ARG A 37 -7.11 -6.27 13.46
N THR A 38 -6.62 -6.81 12.34
CA THR A 38 -5.28 -7.39 12.20
C THR A 38 -4.59 -6.87 10.95
N TRP A 39 -3.25 -6.86 10.99
CA TRP A 39 -2.39 -6.33 9.94
C TRP A 39 -1.25 -7.30 9.66
N GLU A 40 -1.00 -7.54 8.37
CA GLU A 40 0.04 -8.42 7.86
C GLU A 40 1.01 -7.62 7.00
N LEU A 41 2.28 -8.04 6.97
CA LEU A 41 3.25 -7.49 6.03
C LEU A 41 2.80 -7.86 4.61
N LEU A 42 2.53 -6.86 3.78
CA LEU A 42 2.15 -7.10 2.39
C LEU A 42 3.37 -7.54 1.57
N MET A 43 4.49 -6.84 1.77
CA MET A 43 5.72 -7.06 1.01
C MET A 43 6.93 -6.51 1.79
N SER A 44 8.14 -7.00 1.47
CA SER A 44 9.37 -6.69 2.22
C SER A 44 10.46 -6.02 1.38
N GLU A 45 10.20 -5.83 0.08
CA GLU A 45 11.15 -5.37 -0.93
C GLU A 45 11.39 -3.85 -0.84
N THR A 46 10.49 -3.11 -0.19
CA THR A 46 10.65 -1.67 0.02
C THR A 46 10.04 -1.21 1.34
N THR A 47 10.65 -0.19 1.94
CA THR A 47 10.10 0.60 3.05
C THR A 47 9.72 2.01 2.62
N MET A 48 9.67 2.23 1.29
CA MET A 48 9.57 3.55 0.68
C MET A 48 8.52 3.57 -0.43
N GLY A 49 7.31 3.10 -0.14
CA GLY A 49 6.18 3.08 -1.07
C GLY A 49 5.38 4.38 -1.02
N ASP A 50 5.63 5.26 -1.99
CA ASP A 50 5.20 6.67 -2.00
C ASP A 50 3.84 6.89 -2.66
N GLU A 51 3.42 6.01 -3.57
CA GLU A 51 2.07 6.03 -4.17
C GLU A 51 1.52 4.61 -4.28
N LEU A 52 0.22 4.45 -4.03
CA LEU A 52 -0.48 3.16 -4.04
C LEU A 52 -1.89 3.33 -4.61
N ALA A 53 -2.26 2.49 -5.58
CA ALA A 53 -3.59 2.51 -6.17
C ALA A 53 -4.04 1.13 -6.66
N TYR A 54 -5.32 0.83 -6.45
CA TYR A 54 -6.02 -0.28 -7.11
C TYR A 54 -6.36 0.07 -8.55
N ASP A 55 -6.33 -0.92 -9.43
CA ASP A 55 -6.81 -0.80 -10.81
C ASP A 55 -8.36 -0.70 -10.81
N PRO A 56 -8.94 0.39 -11.36
CA PRO A 56 -10.39 0.58 -11.38
C PRO A 56 -11.13 -0.43 -12.28
N HIS A 57 -10.42 -1.20 -13.12
CA HIS A 57 -10.99 -2.21 -14.00
C HIS A 57 -10.73 -3.64 -13.52
N ASN A 58 -9.82 -3.83 -12.55
CA ASN A 58 -9.54 -5.12 -11.93
C ASN A 58 -9.19 -4.92 -10.44
N PRO A 59 -10.14 -5.14 -9.52
CA PRO A 59 -9.96 -4.80 -8.10
C PRO A 59 -8.89 -5.66 -7.40
N ASP A 60 -8.51 -6.81 -7.98
CA ASP A 60 -7.43 -7.66 -7.48
C ASP A 60 -6.02 -7.19 -7.93
N HIS A 61 -5.95 -6.18 -8.80
CA HIS A 61 -4.71 -5.62 -9.33
C HIS A 61 -4.39 -4.28 -8.66
N MET A 62 -3.14 -4.11 -8.22
CA MET A 62 -2.67 -2.92 -7.51
C MET A 62 -1.24 -2.58 -7.91
N ILE A 63 -0.96 -1.28 -7.96
CA ILE A 63 0.37 -0.73 -8.24
C ILE A 63 0.87 0.03 -7.01
N LEU A 64 2.13 -0.21 -6.64
CA LEU A 64 2.89 0.57 -5.67
C LEU A 64 4.11 1.19 -6.36
N VAL A 65 4.25 2.51 -6.27
CA VAL A 65 5.42 3.23 -6.75
C VAL A 65 6.29 3.63 -5.57
N SER A 66 7.58 3.34 -5.64
CA SER A 66 8.54 3.74 -4.62
C SER A 66 9.24 5.06 -4.95
N GLU A 67 9.73 5.74 -3.92
CA GLU A 67 10.55 6.95 -4.08
C GLU A 67 11.77 6.76 -5.00
N ARG A 68 12.29 5.53 -5.08
CA ARG A 68 13.52 5.23 -5.84
C ARG A 68 13.26 4.86 -7.29
N THR A 69 12.08 5.20 -7.83
CA THR A 69 11.67 4.93 -9.23
C THR A 69 11.38 3.44 -9.52
N ILE A 70 11.15 2.61 -8.50
CA ILE A 70 10.73 1.20 -8.69
C ILE A 70 9.22 1.11 -8.62
N LEU A 71 8.62 0.41 -9.58
CA LEU A 71 7.22 0.02 -9.60
C LEU A 71 7.09 -1.45 -9.16
N TYR A 72 6.12 -1.71 -8.29
CA TYR A 72 5.70 -3.05 -7.89
C TYR A 72 4.24 -3.25 -8.31
N GLU A 73 3.94 -4.42 -8.86
CA GLU A 73 2.60 -4.80 -9.35
C GLU A 73 2.17 -6.14 -8.73
N SER A 74 0.88 -6.25 -8.40
CA SER A 74 0.27 -7.55 -8.07
C SER A 74 -0.19 -8.27 -9.34
N TRP A 75 -0.22 -9.61 -9.30
CA TRP A 75 -0.61 -10.47 -10.44
C TRP A 75 -1.85 -11.29 -10.09
#